data_AF-A0A4R7P4H9-F1
#
_entry.id   AF-A0A4R7P4H9-F1
#
_cell.length_a   1.000
_cell.length_b   1.000
_cell.length_c   1.000
_cell.angle_alpha   90.00
_cell.angle_beta   90.00
_cell.angle_gamma   90.00
#
_symmetry.space_group_name_H-M   'P 1'
#
loop_
_entity.id
_entity.type
_entity.pdbx_description
1 polymer ?
#
loop_
_entity_poly.entity_id
_entity_poly.type
_entity_poly.pdbx_seq_one_letter_code
_entity_poly.pdbx_strand_id
1 'polypeptide(L)' 'MTTAGPHVLPEPELPPRPERPDCCAGGCATCVLDGYFEEVQKWEQQVEEILARHLDAQKEAAARNP' A
#
# COMPACT_ATOMS: atom_id res chain seq x y z
N MET A 1 -12.19 16.26 -30.33
CA MET A 1 -10.85 15.64 -30.25
C MET A 1 -10.62 15.16 -28.82
N THR A 2 -10.98 13.92 -28.51
CA THR A 2 -10.57 13.28 -27.25
C THR A 2 -10.08 11.90 -27.64
N THR A 3 -8.78 11.83 -27.90
CA THR A 3 -8.08 10.57 -28.07
C THR A 3 -8.11 9.85 -26.73
N ALA A 4 -8.74 8.69 -26.68
CA ALA A 4 -8.56 7.73 -25.61
C ALA A 4 -7.07 7.36 -25.60
N GLY A 5 -6.33 7.90 -24.64
CA GLY A 5 -4.97 7.45 -24.34
C GLY A 5 -4.98 6.01 -23.84
N PRO A 6 -3.81 5.34 -23.80
CA PRO A 6 -3.71 3.92 -23.49
C PRO A 6 -4.43 3.60 -22.18
N HIS A 7 -5.27 2.57 -22.19
CA HIS A 7 -6.11 2.13 -21.08
C HIS A 7 -5.28 1.54 -19.92
N VAL A 8 -4.45 2.37 -19.28
CA VAL A 8 -3.79 2.08 -18.02
C VAL A 8 -4.76 2.49 -16.91
N LEU A 9 -5.14 1.56 -16.03
CA LEU A 9 -5.93 1.91 -14.85
C LEU A 9 -5.14 2.93 -14.01
N PRO A 10 -5.83 3.90 -13.36
CA PRO A 10 -5.16 4.85 -12.49
C PRO A 10 -4.42 4.13 -11.35
N GLU A 11 -3.30 4.69 -10.90
CA GLU A 11 -2.52 4.19 -9.77
C GLU A 11 -3.44 3.98 -8.55
N PRO A 12 -3.33 2.84 -7.83
CA PRO A 12 -4.17 2.59 -6.69
C PRO A 12 -3.84 3.55 -5.53
N GLU A 13 -4.88 4.00 -4.83
CA GLU A 13 -4.69 4.78 -3.61
C GLU A 13 -4.22 3.87 -2.47
N LEU A 14 -2.99 4.10 -2.01
CA LEU A 14 -2.40 3.36 -0.89
C LEU A 14 -2.61 4.13 0.42
N PRO A 15 -2.85 3.42 1.54
CA PRO A 15 -2.90 4.06 2.85
C PRO A 15 -1.54 4.70 3.18
N PRO A 16 -1.52 5.81 3.94
CA PRO A 16 -0.26 6.40 4.38
C PRO A 16 0.48 5.45 5.32
N ARG A 17 1.80 5.38 5.16
CA ARG A 17 2.63 4.56 6.04
C ARG A 17 2.58 5.11 7.47
N PRO A 18 2.50 4.24 8.50
CA PRO A 18 2.61 4.66 9.90
C PRO A 18 3.90 5.46 10.16
N GLU A 19 3.78 6.52 10.95
CA GLU A 19 4.93 7.33 11.36
C GLU A 19 5.66 6.67 12.54
N ARG A 20 7.00 6.70 12.49
CA ARG A 20 7.80 6.12 13.56
C ARG A 20 7.73 7.01 14.81
N PRO A 21 7.34 6.47 15.98
CA PRO A 21 7.34 7.23 17.22
C PRO A 21 8.76 7.46 17.75
N ASP A 22 8.94 8.50 18.57
CA ASP A 22 10.21 8.80 19.23
C ASP A 22 10.57 7.67 20.22
N CYS A 23 11.70 7.01 19.97
CA CYS A 23 12.11 5.86 20.76
C CYS A 23 12.97 6.31 21.94
N CYS A 24 12.50 6.03 23.17
CA CYS A 24 13.24 6.32 24.40
C CYS A 24 14.63 5.63 24.46
N ALA A 25 14.84 4.56 23.67
CA ALA A 25 16.02 3.67 23.67
C ALA A 25 16.44 3.12 25.05
N GLY A 26 15.61 3.31 26.08
CA GLY A 26 15.94 3.07 27.48
C GLY A 26 15.39 1.77 28.06
N GLY A 27 14.86 0.86 27.23
CA GLY A 27 14.26 -0.39 27.72
C GLY A 27 13.00 -0.16 28.56
N CYS A 28 12.16 0.80 28.13
CA CYS A 28 10.87 1.10 28.75
C CYS A 28 10.01 -0.19 28.86
N ALA A 29 9.22 -0.35 29.93
CA ALA A 29 8.46 -1.58 30.22
C ALA A 29 7.44 -1.98 29.14
N THR A 30 7.00 -1.02 28.34
CA THR A 30 6.29 -1.24 27.07
C THR A 30 7.02 -0.48 25.99
N CYS A 31 7.47 -1.18 24.95
CA CYS A 31 8.20 -0.57 23.85
C CYS A 31 7.21 0.09 22.89
N VAL A 32 7.32 1.40 22.70
CA VAL A 32 6.50 2.14 21.72
C VAL A 32 6.72 1.66 20.28
N LEU A 33 7.89 1.06 20.01
CA LEU A 33 8.19 0.50 18.70
C LEU A 33 7.43 -0.79 18.43
N ASP A 34 7.05 -1.56 19.44
CA ASP A 34 6.33 -2.83 19.23
C ASP A 34 4.98 -2.55 18.58
N GLY A 35 4.20 -1.62 19.14
CA GLY A 35 2.94 -1.17 18.54
C GLY A 35 3.14 -0.55 17.15
N TYR A 36 4.21 0.21 16.94
CA TYR A 36 4.55 0.74 15.62
C TYR A 36 4.82 -0.39 14.60
N PHE A 37 5.56 -1.44 14.98
CA PHE A 37 5.84 -2.56 14.08
C PHE A 37 4.59 -3.38 13.78
N GLU A 38 3.66 -3.51 14.73
CA GLU A 38 2.36 -4.12 14.47
C GLU A 38 1.54 -3.31 13.46
N GLU A 39 1.49 -1.98 13.62
CA GLU A 39 0.79 -1.11 12.67
C GLU A 39 1.45 -1.10 11.29
N VAL A 40 2.78 -1.14 11.22
CA VAL A 40 3.52 -1.30 9.95
C VAL A 40 3.17 -2.62 9.28
N GLN A 41 3.15 -3.74 10.02
CA GLN A 41 2.78 -5.04 9.44
C GLN A 41 1.34 -5.07 8.90
N LYS A 42 0.40 -4.42 9.58
CA LYS A 42 -0.98 -4.27 9.09
C LYS A 42 -1.03 -3.41 7.83
N TRP A 43 -0.27 -2.32 7.81
CA TRP A 43 -0.16 -1.45 6.64
C TRP A 43 0.43 -2.19 5.44
N GLU A 44 1.50 -2.98 5.64
CA GLU A 44 2.13 -3.78 4.57
C GLU A 44 1.14 -4.79 3.96
N GLN A 45 0.36 -5.50 4.80
CA GLN A 45 -0.69 -6.41 4.31
C GLN A 45 -1.75 -5.68 3.49
N GLN A 46 -2.22 -4.51 3.95
CA GLN A 46 -3.21 -3.72 3.22
C GLN A 46 -2.68 -3.24 1.86
N VAL A 47 -1.43 -2.76 1.83
CA VAL A 47 -0.77 -2.33 0.59
C VAL A 47 -0.63 -3.51 -0.38
N GLU A 48 -0.19 -4.67 0.11
CA GLU A 48 -0.06 -5.88 -0.72
C GLU A 48 -1.39 -6.28 -1.37
N GLU A 49 -2.48 -6.30 -0.59
CA GLU A 49 -3.81 -6.63 -1.11
C GLU A 49 -4.29 -5.63 -2.19
N ILE A 50 -4.05 -4.34 -1.97
CA ILE A 50 -4.43 -3.29 -2.94
C ILE A 50 -3.64 -3.46 -4.24
N LEU A 51 -2.33 -3.67 -4.14
CA LEU A 51 -1.46 -3.84 -5.30
C LEU A 51 -1.77 -5.13 -6.07
N ALA A 52 -2.06 -6.23 -5.37
CA ALA A 52 -2.45 -7.49 -6.00
C ALA A 52 -3.73 -7.33 -6.83
N ARG A 53 -4.77 -6.70 -6.24
CA ARG A 53 -6.03 -6.41 -6.95
C ARG A 53 -5.82 -5.48 -8.14
N HIS A 54 -4.99 -4.44 -7.98
CA HIS A 54 -4.69 -3.51 -9.07
C HIS A 54 -3.98 -4.23 -10.22
N LEU A 55 -2.98 -5.06 -9.92
CA LEU A 55 -2.25 -5.83 -10.92
C LEU A 55 -3.17 -6.77 -11.70
N ASP A 56 -4.08 -7.47 -11.02
CA ASP A 56 -5.03 -8.35 -11.68
C ASP A 56 -6.01 -7.57 -12.56
N ALA A 57 -6.52 -6.43 -12.08
CA ALA A 57 -7.36 -5.54 -12.90
C ALA A 57 -6.61 -4.99 -14.13
N GLN A 58 -5.32 -4.66 -14.01
CA GLN A 58 -4.49 -4.23 -15.15
C GLN A 58 -4.32 -5.33 -16.19
N LYS A 59 -4.09 -6.59 -15.75
CA LYS A 59 -4.01 -7.75 -16.65
C LYS A 59 -5.32 -7.97 -17.39
N GLU A 60 -6.46 -7.87 -16.70
CA GLU A 60 -7.78 -7.99 -17.31
C GLU A 60 -8.06 -6.86 -18.31
N ALA A 61 -7.70 -5.62 -17.97
CA ALA A 61 -7.84 -4.48 -18.85
C ALA A 61 -6.99 -4.63 -20.12
N ALA A 62 -5.74 -5.08 -19.97
CA ALA A 62 -4.85 -5.38 -21.08
C ALA A 62 -5.38 -6.52 -21.97
N ALA A 63 -5.90 -7.60 -21.37
CA ALA A 63 -6.47 -8.73 -22.11
C ALA A 63 -7.75 -8.37 -22.87
N ARG A 64 -8.51 -7.37 -22.40
CA ARG A 64 -9.75 -6.91 -23.03
C ARG A 64 -9.52 -6.00 -24.24
N ASN A 65 -8.36 -5.37 -24.36
CA ASN A 65 -8.04 -4.45 -25.46
C ASN A 65 -6.72 -4.86 -26.14
N PRO A 66 -6.73 -5.94 -26.95
CA PRO A 66 -5.55 -6.46 -27.64
C PRO A 66 -5.00 -5.49 -28.70
#